data_AF-A0A953Z3N4-F1
#
_entry.id   AF-A0A953Z3N4-F1
#
_cell.length_a   1.000
_cell.length_b   1.000
_cell.length_c   1.000
_cell.angle_alpha   90.00
_cell.angle_beta   90.00
_cell.angle_gamma   90.00
#
_symmetry.space_group_name_H-M   'P 1'
#
loop_
_entity.id
_entity.type
_entity.pdbx_description
1 polymer ?
#
loop_
_entity_poly.entity_id
_entity_poly.type
_entity_poly.pdbx_seq_one_letter_code
_entity_poly.pdbx_strand_id
1 'polypeptide(L)'
;YFTDVTASSGLAGPLQDSYGFTVKFVDMDGDHDNDLLWVSDFGTGRYFRNEGGGHFVDFTAASGTMLEDTEMGVTINDFNEDGLLDFWVTTVVENGFYVNLGDNVFDERAEESGVRNSGWGWGAISIDWNHDTLVDMIGTSWEGHHYAFLNVSNEPADLLFQDVHESIGLQITSSGRGLSNLDYDNDGDQDFAVFTWFTDFRLYRNDLAHRGTTNWLRVALDRGCSDTVPPDGFGAIVRARIGDRTQTRLLDGGSNYLSNSEFSAHFGLGANTAVDELVVEWPDGVVTTLTDVAVNQFLTVLYPPTRSCFRLAGAGCGIGEHHPRIAPRFGAAPALGAMFFLDAFDIPTTAPLASLLISLEAPDGLGTDLASLGAPGCRLFPSGQILALPKRTIAGFAQWRMDIPAIPEFDGLEFVTQMATIDIGDAEPRIGLSNALYGVCK
;
A
#
# COMPACT_ATOMS: atom_id res chain seq x y z
N TYR A 1 24.27 1.37 10.49
CA TYR A 1 23.09 1.57 11.34
C TYR A 1 22.30 0.27 11.54
N PHE A 2 22.96 -0.90 11.63
CA PHE A 2 22.27 -2.18 11.91
C PHE A 2 22.91 -2.83 13.14
N THR A 3 22.08 -3.47 13.96
CA THR A 3 22.50 -4.28 15.11
C THR A 3 21.84 -5.64 14.97
N ASP A 4 22.62 -6.71 15.05
CA ASP A 4 22.09 -8.07 15.09
C ASP A 4 21.44 -8.30 16.47
N VAL A 5 20.11 -8.39 16.46
CA VAL A 5 19.28 -8.61 17.65
C VAL A 5 18.65 -10.00 17.66
N THR A 6 19.04 -10.90 16.75
CA THR A 6 18.40 -12.22 16.57
C THR A 6 18.33 -12.99 17.89
N ALA A 7 19.42 -13.00 18.66
CA ALA A 7 19.47 -13.67 19.95
C ALA A 7 18.66 -12.96 21.03
N SER A 8 18.69 -11.62 21.09
CA SER A 8 17.91 -10.86 22.07
C SER A 8 16.41 -10.86 21.79
N SER A 9 16.01 -11.09 20.54
CA SER A 9 14.63 -11.23 20.09
C SER A 9 14.07 -12.64 20.25
N GLY A 10 14.81 -13.58 20.82
CA GLY A 10 14.33 -14.96 21.04
C GLY A 10 14.38 -15.89 19.83
N LEU A 11 14.92 -15.42 18.69
CA LEU A 11 14.96 -16.19 17.43
C LEU A 11 16.22 -17.06 17.28
N ALA A 12 17.26 -16.83 18.09
CA ALA A 12 18.47 -17.65 18.04
C ALA A 12 18.25 -19.03 18.67
N GLY A 13 18.54 -20.10 17.93
CA GLY A 13 18.41 -21.48 18.42
C GLY A 13 17.29 -22.23 17.71
N PRO A 14 16.00 -21.85 17.88
CA PRO A 14 14.86 -22.53 17.27
C PRO A 14 14.95 -22.68 15.74
N LEU A 15 15.68 -21.77 15.09
CA LEU A 15 15.93 -21.74 13.65
C LEU A 15 17.19 -22.49 13.19
N GLN A 16 18.02 -23.04 14.09
CA GLN A 16 19.31 -23.64 13.69
C GLN A 16 19.18 -24.85 12.77
N ASP A 17 18.09 -25.60 12.90
CA ASP A 17 17.80 -26.80 12.10
C ASP A 17 16.68 -26.54 11.06
N SER A 18 16.39 -25.27 10.78
CA SER A 18 15.33 -24.85 9.87
C SER A 18 15.93 -23.99 8.74
N TYR A 19 15.68 -24.42 7.51
CA TYR A 19 16.21 -23.77 6.31
C TYR A 19 15.11 -22.90 5.70
N GLY A 20 14.97 -21.71 6.29
CA GLY A 20 13.92 -20.76 5.91
C GLY A 20 13.92 -20.42 4.43
N PHE A 21 12.72 -20.32 3.89
CA PHE A 21 12.50 -20.10 2.47
C PHE A 21 11.61 -18.88 2.21
N THR A 22 10.32 -18.97 2.50
CA THR A 22 9.41 -17.80 2.57
C THR A 22 9.17 -17.44 4.03
N VAL A 23 9.10 -16.14 4.32
CA VAL A 23 8.91 -15.63 5.68
C VAL A 23 7.86 -14.53 5.64
N LYS A 24 6.92 -14.56 6.59
CA LYS A 24 5.84 -13.59 6.72
C LYS A 24 5.83 -13.03 8.14
N PHE A 25 5.80 -11.70 8.23
CA PHE A 25 5.50 -10.99 9.48
C PHE A 25 4.07 -10.51 9.41
N VAL A 26 3.21 -11.09 10.24
CA VAL A 26 1.75 -10.87 10.23
C VAL A 26 1.21 -10.99 11.64
N ASP A 27 0.34 -10.07 12.03
CA ASP A 27 -0.46 -10.15 13.26
C ASP A 27 -1.53 -11.25 13.12
N MET A 28 -1.29 -12.45 13.66
CA MET A 28 -2.17 -13.62 13.48
C MET A 28 -3.23 -13.75 14.59
N ASP A 29 -3.01 -13.14 15.76
CA ASP A 29 -3.97 -13.15 16.89
C ASP A 29 -4.68 -11.81 17.14
N GLY A 30 -4.35 -10.78 16.36
CA GLY A 30 -5.01 -9.48 16.42
C GLY A 30 -4.56 -8.63 17.61
N ASP A 31 -3.36 -8.87 18.15
CA ASP A 31 -2.79 -8.08 19.25
C ASP A 31 -1.97 -6.86 18.80
N HIS A 32 -1.88 -6.65 17.48
CA HIS A 32 -1.12 -5.61 16.77
C HIS A 32 0.40 -5.75 16.84
N ASP A 33 0.92 -6.89 17.30
CA ASP A 33 2.31 -7.26 17.18
C ASP A 33 2.46 -8.32 16.08
N ASN A 34 3.22 -8.01 15.03
CA ASN A 34 3.42 -8.99 13.95
C ASN A 34 4.13 -10.23 14.49
N ASP A 35 3.50 -11.39 14.35
CA ASP A 35 4.09 -12.71 14.53
C ASP A 35 4.99 -13.07 13.36
N LEU A 36 5.75 -14.15 13.52
CA LEU A 36 6.65 -14.64 12.49
C LEU A 36 6.24 -16.05 12.05
N LEU A 37 5.70 -16.14 10.84
CA LEU A 37 5.52 -17.39 10.12
C LEU A 37 6.74 -17.64 9.23
N TRP A 38 7.44 -18.74 9.51
CA TRP A 38 8.69 -19.11 8.88
C TRP A 38 8.53 -20.46 8.21
N VAL A 39 8.36 -20.48 6.88
CA VAL A 39 8.27 -21.74 6.12
C VAL A 39 9.66 -22.19 5.67
N SER A 40 9.90 -23.49 5.65
CA SER A 40 11.25 -24.06 5.49
C SER A 40 11.36 -25.09 4.39
N ASP A 41 12.31 -24.90 3.45
CA ASP A 41 12.64 -25.87 2.39
C ASP A 41 13.15 -27.19 2.99
N PHE A 42 13.86 -27.11 4.13
CA PHE A 42 14.32 -28.27 4.87
C PHE A 42 14.21 -28.06 6.38
N GLY A 43 13.94 -29.14 7.10
CA GLY A 43 13.59 -29.09 8.51
C GLY A 43 12.10 -28.81 8.69
N THR A 44 11.71 -28.38 9.88
CA THR A 44 10.32 -28.04 10.20
C THR A 44 10.20 -26.53 10.15
N GLY A 45 9.19 -25.99 9.47
CA GLY A 45 8.88 -24.57 9.59
C GLY A 45 8.49 -24.20 11.02
N ARG A 46 8.36 -22.91 11.28
CA ARG A 46 8.16 -22.37 12.61
C ARG A 46 7.08 -21.32 12.59
N TYR A 47 6.30 -21.32 13.67
CA TYR A 47 5.42 -20.22 14.00
C TYR A 47 5.91 -19.63 15.33
N PHE A 48 6.32 -18.36 15.31
CA PHE A 48 6.72 -17.65 16.51
C PHE A 48 5.68 -16.58 16.83
N ARG A 49 5.14 -16.64 18.04
CA ARG A 49 4.31 -15.59 18.57
C ARG A 49 5.18 -14.44 19.07
N ASN A 50 4.84 -13.22 18.72
CA ASN A 50 5.49 -12.02 19.22
C ASN A 50 4.84 -11.60 20.54
N GLU A 51 5.56 -11.68 21.66
CA GLU A 51 5.06 -11.27 22.98
C GLU A 51 5.16 -9.74 23.21
N GLY A 52 5.24 -8.99 22.13
CA GLY A 52 5.49 -7.56 22.09
C GLY A 52 6.95 -7.14 22.21
N GLY A 53 7.22 -5.93 21.73
CA GLY A 53 8.56 -5.32 21.75
C GLY A 53 9.60 -6.05 20.89
N GLY A 54 9.16 -6.91 19.96
CA GLY A 54 10.02 -7.70 19.08
C GLY A 54 10.69 -8.90 19.77
N HIS A 55 10.02 -9.45 20.80
CA HIS A 55 10.44 -10.68 21.48
C HIS A 55 9.56 -11.85 21.04
N PHE A 56 10.18 -12.81 20.36
CA PHE A 56 9.49 -13.94 19.76
C PHE A 56 9.66 -15.20 20.61
N VAL A 57 8.58 -15.95 20.76
CA VAL A 57 8.56 -17.26 21.41
C VAL A 57 8.19 -18.30 20.37
N ASP A 58 8.97 -19.39 20.29
CA ASP A 58 8.63 -20.53 19.43
C ASP A 58 7.32 -21.16 19.94
N PHE A 59 6.25 -20.95 19.17
CA PHE A 59 4.90 -21.40 19.49
C PHE A 59 4.47 -22.57 18.60
N THR A 60 5.37 -23.08 17.75
CA THR A 60 5.09 -24.08 16.71
C THR A 60 4.38 -25.33 17.25
N ALA A 61 4.86 -25.89 18.35
CA ALA A 61 4.25 -27.09 18.92
C ALA A 61 2.90 -26.83 19.60
N ALA A 62 2.69 -25.62 20.13
CA ALA A 62 1.48 -25.23 20.83
C ALA A 62 0.37 -24.78 19.86
N SER A 63 0.75 -24.21 18.72
CA SER A 63 -0.18 -23.77 17.67
C SER A 63 -0.80 -24.92 16.89
N GLY A 64 -0.27 -26.13 17.00
CA GLY A 64 -0.71 -27.26 16.16
C GLY A 64 -0.26 -27.16 14.70
N THR A 65 0.52 -26.12 14.36
CA THR A 65 1.09 -25.95 13.02
C THR A 65 2.30 -26.86 12.84
N MET A 66 2.49 -27.37 11.62
CA MET A 66 3.75 -27.94 11.13
C MET A 66 4.30 -29.15 11.91
N LEU A 67 3.76 -30.33 11.58
CA LEU A 67 4.45 -31.59 11.81
C LEU A 67 5.13 -32.05 10.50
N GLU A 68 6.43 -31.74 10.43
CA GLU A 68 7.46 -32.32 9.55
C GLU A 68 7.20 -32.27 8.04
N ASP A 69 7.44 -31.13 7.35
CA ASP A 69 7.79 -31.20 5.92
C ASP A 69 8.38 -29.94 5.28
N THR A 70 8.85 -30.14 4.05
CA THR A 70 9.62 -29.27 3.16
C THR A 70 8.73 -28.23 2.44
N GLU A 71 8.59 -27.06 3.04
CA GLU A 71 7.68 -25.98 2.63
C GLU A 71 8.37 -24.88 1.82
N MET A 72 7.63 -24.24 0.90
CA MET A 72 8.21 -23.25 0.00
C MET A 72 7.44 -21.92 -0.04
N GLY A 73 6.18 -21.95 -0.46
CA GLY A 73 5.33 -20.76 -0.59
C GLY A 73 4.25 -20.76 0.47
N VAL A 74 3.80 -19.56 0.82
CA VAL A 74 2.69 -19.38 1.75
C VAL A 74 1.84 -18.19 1.32
N THR A 75 0.54 -18.36 1.43
CA THR A 75 -0.43 -17.27 1.27
C THR A 75 -1.35 -17.23 2.48
N ILE A 76 -1.72 -16.02 2.89
CA ILE A 76 -2.49 -15.75 4.12
C ILE A 76 -3.77 -15.02 3.72
N ASN A 77 -4.92 -15.51 4.20
CA ASN A 77 -6.23 -14.91 3.95
C ASN A 77 -7.24 -15.43 4.97
N ASP A 78 -8.38 -14.74 5.09
CA ASP A 78 -9.55 -15.20 5.84
C ASP A 78 -10.45 -15.99 4.88
N PHE A 79 -10.17 -17.28 4.70
CA PHE A 79 -10.82 -18.08 3.64
C PHE A 79 -12.24 -18.48 4.00
N ASN A 80 -12.53 -18.60 5.30
CA ASN A 80 -13.83 -19.01 5.83
C ASN A 80 -14.70 -17.83 6.30
N GLU A 81 -14.22 -16.59 6.16
CA GLU A 81 -14.88 -15.35 6.58
C GLU A 81 -15.26 -15.32 8.08
N ASP A 82 -14.43 -15.91 8.95
CA ASP A 82 -14.63 -15.87 10.39
C ASP A 82 -13.91 -14.69 11.08
N GLY A 83 -13.13 -13.94 10.31
CA GLY A 83 -12.39 -12.76 10.76
C GLY A 83 -10.99 -13.04 11.29
N LEU A 84 -10.58 -14.32 11.34
CA LEU A 84 -9.24 -14.77 11.66
C LEU A 84 -8.48 -15.09 10.38
N LEU A 85 -7.16 -14.87 10.39
CA LEU A 85 -6.32 -15.16 9.24
C LEU A 85 -5.91 -16.63 9.24
N ASP A 86 -6.22 -17.34 8.15
CA ASP A 86 -5.75 -18.68 7.85
C ASP A 86 -4.55 -18.62 6.91
N PHE A 87 -3.89 -19.76 6.69
CA PHE A 87 -2.83 -19.83 5.68
C PHE A 87 -2.75 -21.17 4.96
N TRP A 88 -2.42 -21.10 3.68
CA TRP A 88 -2.10 -22.25 2.85
C TRP A 88 -0.62 -22.24 2.51
N VAL A 89 0.04 -23.39 2.71
CA VAL A 89 1.48 -23.56 2.51
C VAL A 89 1.74 -24.69 1.50
N THR A 90 2.62 -24.43 0.55
CA THR A 90 3.03 -25.42 -0.44
C THR A 90 4.20 -26.25 0.06
N THR A 91 4.21 -27.55 -0.25
CA THR A 91 5.30 -28.47 0.14
C THR A 91 5.78 -29.36 -1.00
N VAL A 92 6.75 -30.25 -0.77
CA VAL A 92 7.24 -31.21 -1.78
C VAL A 92 6.30 -32.39 -2.03
N VAL A 93 5.38 -32.69 -1.10
CA VAL A 93 4.54 -33.89 -1.17
C VAL A 93 3.07 -33.56 -0.95
N GLU A 94 2.75 -32.98 0.20
CA GLU A 94 1.37 -32.74 0.64
C GLU A 94 1.29 -31.35 1.30
N ASN A 95 0.58 -30.42 0.66
CA ASN A 95 0.43 -29.05 1.16
C ASN A 95 -0.28 -29.02 2.50
N GLY A 96 -0.05 -27.97 3.29
CA GLY A 96 -0.82 -27.70 4.50
C GLY A 96 -1.84 -26.60 4.27
N PHE A 97 -3.03 -26.73 4.84
CA PHE A 97 -4.01 -25.64 4.90
C PHE A 97 -4.47 -25.50 6.34
N TYR A 98 -4.08 -24.41 6.98
CA TYR A 98 -4.19 -24.22 8.42
C TYR A 98 -5.24 -23.15 8.71
N VAL A 99 -6.39 -23.60 9.22
CA VAL A 99 -7.51 -22.73 9.60
C VAL A 99 -7.33 -22.27 11.04
N ASN A 100 -7.38 -20.97 11.26
CA ASN A 100 -7.16 -20.37 12.57
C ASN A 100 -8.40 -20.54 13.45
N LEU A 101 -8.22 -21.16 14.61
CA LEU A 101 -9.30 -21.37 15.60
C LEU A 101 -9.29 -20.30 16.71
N GLY A 102 -8.41 -19.31 16.61
CA GLY A 102 -8.13 -18.31 17.63
C GLY A 102 -7.03 -18.75 18.59
N ASP A 103 -6.55 -17.82 19.41
CA ASP A 103 -5.49 -18.04 20.40
C ASP A 103 -4.20 -18.66 19.80
N ASN A 104 -3.92 -18.39 18.53
CA ASN A 104 -2.82 -18.96 17.75
C ASN A 104 -2.84 -20.49 17.62
N VAL A 105 -4.02 -21.10 17.67
CA VAL A 105 -4.22 -22.53 17.43
C VAL A 105 -4.82 -22.74 16.05
N PHE A 106 -4.25 -23.68 15.29
CA PHE A 106 -4.65 -23.95 13.91
C PHE A 106 -5.08 -25.40 13.72
N ASP A 107 -6.06 -25.59 12.84
CA ASP A 107 -6.55 -26.89 12.38
C ASP A 107 -6.06 -27.15 10.96
N GLU A 108 -5.40 -28.29 10.72
CA GLU A 108 -4.92 -28.66 9.39
C GLU A 108 -6.05 -29.34 8.62
N ARG A 109 -6.41 -28.76 7.46
CA ARG A 109 -7.61 -29.12 6.68
C ARG A 109 -7.35 -29.34 5.20
N ALA A 110 -6.11 -29.51 4.76
CA ALA A 110 -5.82 -29.56 3.32
C ALA A 110 -6.50 -30.73 2.61
N GLU A 111 -6.59 -31.91 3.24
CA GLU A 111 -7.20 -33.10 2.64
C GLU A 111 -8.72 -32.92 2.46
N GLU A 112 -9.41 -32.50 3.53
CA GLU A 112 -10.86 -32.29 3.49
C GLU A 112 -11.27 -31.10 2.60
N SER A 113 -10.39 -30.10 2.47
CA SER A 113 -10.59 -28.94 1.59
C SER A 113 -10.23 -29.22 0.12
N GLY A 114 -9.57 -30.35 -0.17
CA GLY A 114 -9.16 -30.72 -1.53
C GLY A 114 -7.90 -30.01 -2.06
N VAL A 115 -7.10 -29.38 -1.18
CA VAL A 115 -5.90 -28.60 -1.53
C VAL A 115 -4.58 -29.27 -1.11
N ARG A 116 -4.64 -30.47 -0.51
CA ARG A 116 -3.47 -31.27 -0.07
C ARG A 116 -2.55 -31.63 -1.23
N ASN A 117 -3.12 -32.06 -2.36
CA ASN A 117 -2.34 -32.65 -3.45
C ASN A 117 -1.95 -31.61 -4.49
N SER A 118 -0.70 -31.16 -4.44
CA SER A 118 -0.14 -30.26 -5.46
C SER A 118 1.34 -30.55 -5.76
N GLY A 119 1.73 -31.82 -5.78
CA GLY A 119 3.08 -32.24 -6.13
C GLY A 119 4.15 -31.45 -5.38
N TRP A 120 5.22 -31.06 -6.08
CA TRP A 120 6.32 -30.31 -5.48
C TRP A 120 6.10 -28.79 -5.62
N GLY A 121 5.36 -28.20 -4.69
CA GLY A 121 4.93 -26.80 -4.70
C GLY A 121 6.03 -25.78 -4.35
N TRP A 122 5.90 -24.57 -4.91
CA TRP A 122 6.76 -23.39 -4.72
C TRP A 122 5.89 -22.15 -4.43
N GLY A 123 5.87 -21.10 -5.25
CA GLY A 123 5.07 -19.90 -4.98
C GLY A 123 3.57 -20.17 -4.81
N ALA A 124 2.92 -19.41 -3.92
CA ALA A 124 1.51 -19.53 -3.55
C ALA A 124 0.85 -18.16 -3.45
N ILE A 125 -0.33 -17.97 -4.04
CA ILE A 125 -1.13 -16.75 -3.88
C ILE A 125 -2.58 -17.12 -3.61
N SER A 126 -3.30 -16.21 -2.96
CA SER A 126 -4.75 -16.29 -2.77
C SER A 126 -5.42 -15.04 -3.33
N ILE A 127 -6.35 -15.20 -4.26
CA ILE A 127 -7.11 -14.12 -4.92
C ILE A 127 -8.52 -14.63 -5.23
N ASP A 128 -9.54 -13.77 -5.19
CA ASP A 128 -10.85 -14.08 -5.78
C ASP A 128 -10.76 -13.72 -7.27
N TRP A 129 -10.41 -14.68 -8.14
CA TRP A 129 -10.18 -14.37 -9.56
C TRP A 129 -11.46 -14.44 -10.40
N ASN A 130 -12.55 -15.01 -9.89
CA ASN A 130 -13.80 -15.14 -10.64
C ASN A 130 -14.87 -14.12 -10.18
N HIS A 131 -14.54 -13.33 -9.16
CA HIS A 131 -15.38 -12.36 -8.46
C HIS A 131 -16.65 -12.97 -7.89
N ASP A 132 -16.62 -14.21 -7.40
CA ASP A 132 -17.78 -14.88 -6.80
C ASP A 132 -17.91 -14.68 -5.29
N THR A 133 -17.06 -13.81 -4.71
CA THR A 133 -16.95 -13.50 -3.28
C THR A 133 -16.23 -14.55 -2.44
N LEU A 134 -15.68 -15.59 -3.04
CA LEU A 134 -14.86 -16.59 -2.35
C LEU A 134 -13.41 -16.46 -2.80
N VAL A 135 -12.49 -16.59 -1.84
CA VAL A 135 -11.06 -16.53 -2.14
C VAL A 135 -10.62 -17.87 -2.74
N ASP A 136 -9.95 -17.81 -3.89
CA ASP A 136 -9.34 -18.94 -4.56
C ASP A 136 -7.81 -19.01 -4.28
N MET A 137 -7.14 -20.07 -4.72
CA MET A 137 -5.69 -20.23 -4.56
C MET A 137 -4.99 -20.65 -5.85
N ILE A 138 -3.81 -20.07 -6.13
CA ILE A 138 -2.92 -20.51 -7.22
C ILE A 138 -1.57 -20.90 -6.62
N GLY A 139 -1.03 -22.04 -7.05
CA GLY A 139 0.28 -22.53 -6.64
C GLY A 139 1.13 -22.94 -7.83
N THR A 140 2.45 -22.77 -7.73
CA THR A 140 3.39 -23.26 -8.75
C THR A 140 4.02 -24.59 -8.35
N SER A 141 4.20 -25.53 -9.28
CA SER A 141 4.95 -26.78 -9.08
C SER A 141 6.35 -26.77 -9.70
N TRP A 142 7.27 -27.56 -9.15
CA TRP A 142 8.54 -27.94 -9.77
C TRP A 142 8.35 -28.88 -10.97
N GLU A 143 7.42 -29.83 -10.89
CA GLU A 143 7.17 -30.84 -11.92
C GLU A 143 5.68 -31.01 -12.17
N GLY A 144 5.30 -31.31 -13.42
CA GLY A 144 3.90 -31.44 -13.80
C GLY A 144 3.21 -30.09 -13.96
N HIS A 145 1.90 -30.06 -13.75
CA HIS A 145 1.10 -28.84 -13.88
C HIS A 145 1.23 -27.95 -12.64
N HIS A 146 1.03 -26.65 -12.82
CA HIS A 146 0.74 -25.74 -11.70
C HIS A 146 -0.74 -25.87 -11.33
N TYR A 147 -1.11 -25.35 -10.17
CA TYR A 147 -2.41 -25.62 -9.56
C TYR A 147 -3.21 -24.34 -9.49
N ALA A 148 -4.50 -24.47 -9.75
CA ALA A 148 -5.46 -23.39 -9.52
C ALA A 148 -6.67 -24.01 -8.81
N PHE A 149 -6.74 -23.80 -7.51
CA PHE A 149 -7.81 -24.28 -6.67
C PHE A 149 -8.92 -23.23 -6.61
N LEU A 150 -9.98 -23.45 -7.38
CA LEU A 150 -11.18 -22.64 -7.33
C LEU A 150 -11.98 -23.02 -6.08
N ASN A 151 -12.39 -22.03 -5.29
CA ASN A 151 -13.29 -22.24 -4.19
C ASN A 151 -14.70 -22.52 -4.73
N VAL A 152 -15.22 -23.71 -4.45
CA VAL A 152 -16.52 -24.20 -4.93
C VAL A 152 -17.53 -24.37 -3.80
N SER A 153 -17.24 -23.76 -2.65
CA SER A 153 -18.07 -23.79 -1.46
C SER A 153 -19.44 -23.15 -1.70
N ASN A 154 -20.47 -23.61 -0.99
CA ASN A 154 -21.75 -22.90 -0.98
C ASN A 154 -21.72 -21.76 0.04
N GLU A 155 -21.03 -21.98 1.16
CA GLU A 155 -20.76 -21.00 2.19
C GLU A 155 -19.26 -20.97 2.49
N PRO A 156 -18.64 -19.81 2.81
CA PRO A 156 -17.20 -19.69 3.04
C PRO A 156 -16.63 -20.74 4.03
N ALA A 157 -17.38 -21.03 5.09
CA ALA A 157 -17.00 -21.99 6.12
C ALA A 157 -16.85 -23.45 5.64
N ASP A 158 -17.36 -23.81 4.45
CA ASP A 158 -17.23 -25.16 3.90
C ASP A 158 -15.79 -25.45 3.44
N LEU A 159 -15.05 -24.42 2.99
CA LEU A 159 -13.65 -24.51 2.54
C LEU A 159 -13.39 -25.61 1.50
N LEU A 160 -14.28 -25.77 0.53
CA LEU A 160 -14.16 -26.78 -0.52
C LEU A 160 -13.55 -26.19 -1.79
N PHE A 161 -12.46 -26.81 -2.26
CA PHE A 161 -11.76 -26.37 -3.46
C PHE A 161 -11.67 -27.46 -4.53
N GLN A 162 -11.64 -27.02 -5.78
CA GLN A 162 -11.43 -27.87 -6.93
C GLN A 162 -10.24 -27.37 -7.77
N ASP A 163 -9.33 -28.28 -8.12
CA ASP A 163 -8.28 -27.95 -9.10
C ASP A 163 -8.90 -27.79 -10.50
N VAL A 164 -8.76 -26.59 -11.04
CA VAL A 164 -9.31 -26.14 -12.32
C VAL A 164 -8.21 -25.68 -13.30
N HIS A 165 -6.94 -26.02 -13.05
CA HIS A 165 -5.80 -25.55 -13.84
C HIS A 165 -5.98 -25.74 -15.35
N GLU A 166 -6.54 -26.89 -15.79
CA GLU A 166 -6.81 -27.14 -17.21
C GLU A 166 -7.80 -26.13 -17.80
N SER A 167 -8.87 -25.83 -17.06
CA SER A 167 -9.98 -24.99 -17.53
C SER A 167 -9.61 -23.51 -17.64
N ILE A 168 -8.64 -23.06 -16.84
CA ILE A 168 -8.09 -21.70 -16.91
C ILE A 168 -6.84 -21.62 -17.81
N GLY A 169 -6.44 -22.74 -18.44
CA GLY A 169 -5.29 -22.79 -19.35
C GLY A 169 -3.92 -22.79 -18.66
N LEU A 170 -3.87 -23.03 -17.34
CA LEU A 170 -2.64 -23.16 -16.55
C LEU A 170 -1.99 -24.54 -16.76
N GLN A 171 -1.64 -24.85 -18.00
CA GLN A 171 -1.12 -26.17 -18.41
C GLN A 171 0.38 -26.14 -18.75
N ILE A 172 1.08 -25.07 -18.43
CA ILE A 172 2.54 -25.08 -18.54
C ILE A 172 3.10 -26.12 -17.54
N THR A 173 4.11 -26.87 -17.98
CA THR A 173 4.69 -27.99 -17.21
C THR A 173 6.12 -27.75 -16.76
N SER A 174 6.62 -26.53 -17.00
CA SER A 174 7.96 -26.11 -16.61
C SER A 174 8.02 -25.79 -15.13
N SER A 175 9.17 -26.04 -14.50
CA SER A 175 9.37 -25.82 -13.07
C SER A 175 9.11 -24.37 -12.65
N GLY A 176 8.01 -24.13 -11.96
CA GLY A 176 7.62 -22.83 -11.43
C GLY A 176 8.36 -22.48 -10.14
N ARG A 177 8.52 -21.18 -9.88
CA ARG A 177 9.21 -20.62 -8.72
C ARG A 177 8.42 -19.48 -8.12
N GLY A 178 8.38 -18.37 -8.84
CA GLY A 178 7.67 -17.18 -8.44
C GLY A 178 6.26 -17.16 -9.01
N LEU A 179 5.40 -16.51 -8.26
CA LEU A 179 3.99 -16.27 -8.58
C LEU A 179 3.61 -14.89 -8.07
N SER A 180 2.97 -14.08 -8.90
CA SER A 180 2.56 -12.71 -8.56
C SER A 180 1.21 -12.45 -9.18
N ASN A 181 0.30 -11.83 -8.43
CA ASN A 181 -0.96 -11.30 -8.94
C ASN A 181 -0.96 -9.78 -8.98
N LEU A 182 -1.70 -9.25 -9.93
CA LEU A 182 -1.89 -7.82 -10.15
C LEU A 182 -3.04 -7.61 -11.15
N ASP A 183 -3.69 -6.47 -11.09
CA ASP A 183 -4.57 -5.98 -12.16
C ASP A 183 -3.72 -5.07 -13.08
N TYR A 184 -3.07 -5.65 -14.11
CA TYR A 184 -2.00 -4.94 -14.85
C TYR A 184 -2.54 -3.96 -15.90
N ASP A 185 -3.73 -4.21 -16.44
CA ASP A 185 -4.40 -3.32 -17.39
C ASP A 185 -5.49 -2.43 -16.76
N ASN A 186 -5.71 -2.56 -15.44
CA ASN A 186 -6.63 -1.75 -14.62
C ASN A 186 -8.09 -1.87 -15.06
N ASP A 187 -8.52 -3.06 -15.44
CA ASP A 187 -9.93 -3.35 -15.73
C ASP A 187 -10.68 -3.94 -14.52
N GLY A 188 -9.92 -4.31 -13.48
CA GLY A 188 -10.40 -4.66 -12.17
C GLY A 188 -10.57 -6.15 -11.91
N ASP A 189 -10.31 -7.01 -12.89
CA ASP A 189 -10.04 -8.41 -12.62
C ASP A 189 -8.55 -8.64 -12.31
N GLN A 190 -8.25 -9.63 -11.47
CA GLN A 190 -6.87 -9.93 -11.10
C GLN A 190 -6.24 -10.87 -12.13
N ASP A 191 -5.10 -10.45 -12.66
CA ASP A 191 -4.19 -11.24 -13.48
C ASP A 191 -3.13 -11.91 -12.62
N PHE A 192 -2.39 -12.84 -13.21
CA PHE A 192 -1.22 -13.41 -12.54
C PHE A 192 -0.10 -13.77 -13.49
N ALA A 193 1.13 -13.79 -12.96
CA ALA A 193 2.33 -14.13 -13.69
C ALA A 193 3.05 -15.31 -13.03
N VAL A 194 3.44 -16.28 -13.84
CA VAL A 194 4.20 -17.47 -13.42
C VAL A 194 5.65 -17.32 -13.88
N PHE A 195 6.56 -17.41 -12.91
CA PHE A 195 8.00 -17.38 -13.14
C PHE A 195 8.55 -18.80 -13.08
N THR A 196 9.17 -19.25 -14.17
CA THR A 196 9.66 -20.62 -14.31
C THR A 196 11.18 -20.68 -14.37
N TRP A 197 11.78 -21.75 -13.86
CA TRP A 197 13.19 -22.04 -14.01
C TRP A 197 13.49 -22.54 -15.43
N PHE A 198 14.49 -21.95 -16.09
CA PHE A 198 15.05 -22.36 -17.39
C PHE A 198 14.14 -22.25 -18.62
N THR A 199 12.86 -21.89 -18.46
CA THR A 199 11.87 -21.76 -19.56
C THR A 199 11.15 -20.41 -19.53
N ASP A 200 10.09 -20.30 -20.32
CA ASP A 200 9.36 -19.05 -20.54
C ASP A 200 8.51 -18.62 -19.34
N PHE A 201 8.70 -17.36 -18.93
CA PHE A 201 7.72 -16.58 -18.20
C PHE A 201 6.34 -16.61 -18.88
N ARG A 202 5.27 -16.67 -18.09
CA ARG A 202 3.89 -16.54 -18.58
C ARG A 202 3.13 -15.49 -17.78
N LEU A 203 2.45 -14.61 -18.49
CA LEU A 203 1.45 -13.70 -17.96
C LEU A 203 0.07 -14.23 -18.38
N TYR A 204 -0.80 -14.44 -17.39
CA TYR A 204 -2.18 -14.86 -17.56
C TYR A 204 -3.06 -13.66 -17.33
N ARG A 205 -3.67 -13.17 -18.43
CA ARG A 205 -4.67 -12.12 -18.35
C ARG A 205 -6.02 -12.74 -18.01
N ASN A 206 -6.71 -12.20 -17.01
CA ASN A 206 -8.08 -12.54 -16.71
C ASN A 206 -9.03 -11.65 -17.54
N ASP A 207 -10.20 -12.17 -17.91
CA ASP A 207 -11.15 -11.43 -18.75
C ASP A 207 -12.57 -11.76 -18.30
N LEU A 208 -13.00 -11.20 -17.17
CA LEU A 208 -14.31 -11.47 -16.57
C LEU A 208 -15.47 -10.78 -17.28
N ALA A 209 -15.19 -9.81 -18.15
CA ALA A 209 -16.20 -9.09 -18.93
C ALA A 209 -17.16 -10.00 -19.73
N HIS A 210 -16.73 -11.22 -20.05
CA HIS A 210 -17.54 -12.22 -20.75
C HIS A 210 -18.43 -13.09 -19.84
N ARG A 211 -18.24 -13.04 -18.53
CA ARG A 211 -18.95 -13.90 -17.55
C ARG A 211 -20.21 -13.26 -16.94
N GLY A 212 -20.49 -12.00 -17.26
CA GLY A 212 -21.69 -11.30 -16.80
C GLY A 212 -21.34 -10.14 -15.86
N THR A 213 -22.25 -9.80 -14.94
CA THR A 213 -22.00 -8.74 -13.95
C THR A 213 -21.12 -9.27 -12.83
N THR A 214 -19.83 -8.90 -12.88
CA THR A 214 -18.85 -9.12 -11.82
C THR A 214 -18.36 -7.76 -11.34
N ASN A 215 -18.73 -7.40 -10.11
CA ASN A 215 -18.29 -6.17 -9.50
C ASN A 215 -17.04 -6.40 -8.67
N TRP A 216 -16.23 -5.36 -8.49
CA TRP A 216 -14.99 -5.44 -7.74
C TRP A 216 -14.73 -4.16 -6.94
N LEU A 217 -13.81 -4.23 -5.98
CA LEU A 217 -13.26 -3.06 -5.32
C LEU A 217 -11.77 -3.29 -5.08
N ARG A 218 -10.94 -2.33 -5.49
CA ARG A 218 -9.50 -2.36 -5.22
C ARG A 218 -9.14 -1.21 -4.31
N VAL A 219 -8.60 -1.52 -3.14
CA VAL A 219 -8.31 -0.56 -2.09
C VAL A 219 -6.80 -0.45 -1.88
N ALA A 220 -6.27 0.75 -2.09
CA ALA A 220 -4.92 1.12 -1.66
C ALA A 220 -4.99 1.98 -0.40
N LEU A 221 -3.97 1.91 0.44
CA LEU A 221 -3.88 2.73 1.64
C LEU A 221 -2.78 3.77 1.50
N ASP A 222 -3.01 4.96 2.05
CA ASP A 222 -2.00 5.99 2.15
C ASP A 222 -1.92 6.47 3.59
N ARG A 223 -0.76 6.24 4.20
CA ARG A 223 -0.45 6.64 5.59
C ARG A 223 -0.50 8.15 5.84
N GLY A 224 -0.69 8.96 4.80
CA GLY A 224 -0.73 10.41 4.90
C GLY A 224 0.63 10.96 5.34
N CYS A 225 0.65 11.55 6.52
CA CYS A 225 1.86 11.99 7.21
C CYS A 225 2.04 11.32 8.57
N SER A 226 1.41 10.15 8.76
CA SER A 226 1.63 9.36 9.96
C SER A 226 3.05 8.83 10.01
N ASP A 227 3.71 9.06 11.14
CA ASP A 227 5.03 8.49 11.45
C ASP A 227 4.90 7.17 12.22
N THR A 228 3.68 6.79 12.65
CA THR A 228 3.39 5.54 13.37
C THR A 228 2.96 4.42 12.44
N VAL A 229 2.51 4.75 11.23
CA VAL A 229 2.07 3.78 10.23
C VAL A 229 3.12 3.63 9.11
N PRO A 230 3.48 2.39 8.73
CA PRO A 230 4.33 2.12 7.58
C PRO A 230 3.78 2.70 6.27
N PRO A 231 4.64 3.05 5.29
CA PRO A 231 4.20 3.43 3.95
C PRO A 231 3.21 2.42 3.36
N ASP A 232 2.27 2.94 2.56
CA ASP A 232 1.23 2.17 1.87
C ASP A 232 0.33 1.32 2.79
N GLY A 233 0.39 1.53 4.12
CA GLY A 233 -0.41 0.80 5.09
C GLY A 233 0.03 -0.65 5.31
N PHE A 234 1.31 -0.97 5.13
CA PHE A 234 1.83 -2.33 5.36
C PHE A 234 1.48 -2.86 6.75
N GLY A 235 0.90 -4.07 6.79
CA GLY A 235 0.38 -4.72 7.99
C GLY A 235 -1.07 -4.36 8.33
N ALA A 236 -1.73 -3.50 7.55
CA ALA A 236 -3.13 -3.17 7.76
C ALA A 236 -4.06 -4.32 7.35
N ILE A 237 -5.19 -4.42 8.03
CA ILE A 237 -6.29 -5.32 7.67
C ILE A 237 -7.43 -4.47 7.10
N VAL A 238 -7.93 -4.86 5.94
CA VAL A 238 -9.06 -4.21 5.26
C VAL A 238 -10.23 -5.19 5.24
N ARG A 239 -11.36 -4.80 5.85
CA ARG A 239 -12.59 -5.61 5.91
C ARG A 239 -13.70 -4.93 5.11
N ALA A 240 -14.30 -5.67 4.18
CA ALA A 240 -15.43 -5.22 3.37
C ALA A 240 -16.67 -6.03 3.74
N ARG A 241 -17.65 -5.38 4.37
CA ARG A 241 -18.93 -6.00 4.74
C ARG A 241 -19.96 -5.81 3.63
N ILE A 242 -20.60 -6.91 3.24
CA ILE A 242 -21.60 -6.99 2.18
C ILE A 242 -22.77 -7.82 2.71
N GLY A 243 -23.85 -7.15 3.10
CA GLY A 243 -24.93 -7.76 3.86
C GLY A 243 -24.43 -8.30 5.20
N ASP A 244 -24.56 -9.62 5.37
CA ASP A 244 -24.18 -10.35 6.58
C ASP A 244 -22.78 -10.98 6.48
N ARG A 245 -22.12 -10.92 5.30
CA ARG A 245 -20.79 -11.48 5.06
C ARG A 245 -19.72 -10.40 5.11
N THR A 246 -18.51 -10.76 5.54
CA THR A 246 -17.36 -9.85 5.61
C THR A 246 -16.16 -10.51 4.98
N GLN A 247 -15.63 -9.90 3.91
CA GLN A 247 -14.37 -10.32 3.33
C GLN A 247 -13.23 -9.57 4.02
N THR A 248 -12.16 -10.26 4.38
CA THR A 248 -10.96 -9.67 4.97
C THR A 248 -9.79 -9.75 3.99
N ARG A 249 -8.97 -8.69 3.90
CA ARG A 249 -7.72 -8.67 3.14
C ARG A 249 -6.61 -8.08 4.00
N LEU A 250 -5.51 -8.83 4.08
CA LEU A 250 -4.29 -8.40 4.71
C LEU A 250 -3.39 -7.71 3.69
N LEU A 251 -2.88 -6.52 4.01
CA LEU A 251 -1.80 -5.89 3.24
C LEU A 251 -0.44 -6.31 3.81
N ASP A 252 -0.11 -7.58 3.63
CA ASP A 252 1.26 -8.07 3.82
C ASP A 252 2.09 -7.72 2.58
N GLY A 253 3.42 -7.80 2.66
CA GLY A 253 4.33 -7.44 1.56
C GLY A 253 4.08 -8.14 0.22
N GLY A 254 3.09 -9.04 0.12
CA GLY A 254 2.70 -9.74 -1.11
C GLY A 254 3.79 -10.66 -1.64
N SER A 255 4.86 -10.86 -0.85
CA SER A 255 6.08 -11.50 -1.31
C SER A 255 5.94 -13.01 -1.29
N ASN A 256 6.32 -13.60 -2.41
CA ASN A 256 6.58 -15.02 -2.57
C ASN A 256 8.04 -15.19 -3.02
N TYR A 257 8.52 -16.43 -3.07
CA TYR A 257 9.86 -16.69 -3.57
C TYR A 257 10.08 -16.13 -4.99
N LEU A 258 11.01 -15.17 -5.13
CA LEU A 258 11.34 -14.47 -6.39
C LEU A 258 10.21 -13.62 -7.00
N SER A 259 9.18 -13.25 -6.24
CA SER A 259 8.07 -12.44 -6.74
C SER A 259 7.43 -11.57 -5.66
N ASN A 260 6.72 -10.53 -6.10
CA ASN A 260 5.87 -9.71 -5.23
C ASN A 260 4.58 -9.43 -5.99
N SER A 261 3.44 -9.61 -5.35
CA SER A 261 2.14 -9.20 -5.87
C SER A 261 1.95 -7.69 -5.77
N GLU A 262 0.87 -7.19 -6.38
CA GLU A 262 0.44 -5.81 -6.16
C GLU A 262 0.16 -5.52 -4.68
N PHE A 263 0.29 -4.25 -4.30
CA PHE A 263 0.10 -3.81 -2.93
C PHE A 263 -1.25 -3.11 -2.76
N SER A 264 -2.33 -3.88 -2.93
CA SER A 264 -3.71 -3.43 -2.74
C SER A 264 -4.61 -4.56 -2.28
N ALA A 265 -5.66 -4.22 -1.53
CA ALA A 265 -6.68 -5.14 -1.11
C ALA A 265 -7.74 -5.21 -2.23
N HIS A 266 -7.80 -6.35 -2.91
CA HIS A 266 -8.77 -6.59 -3.96
C HIS A 266 -9.91 -7.47 -3.44
N PHE A 267 -11.14 -7.05 -3.75
CA PHE A 267 -12.37 -7.74 -3.40
C PHE A 267 -13.17 -8.02 -4.66
N GLY A 268 -13.45 -9.29 -4.94
CA GLY A 268 -14.49 -9.70 -5.86
C GLY A 268 -15.85 -9.64 -5.15
N LEU A 269 -16.82 -8.97 -5.78
CA LEU A 269 -18.09 -8.60 -5.15
C LEU A 269 -19.30 -9.25 -5.83
N GLY A 270 -19.11 -10.08 -6.84
CA GLY A 270 -20.18 -10.72 -7.60
C GLY A 270 -21.17 -9.69 -8.14
N ALA A 271 -22.45 -9.90 -7.86
CA ALA A 271 -23.51 -8.98 -8.29
C ALA A 271 -23.74 -7.79 -7.34
N ASN A 272 -23.03 -7.70 -6.21
CA ASN A 272 -23.25 -6.65 -5.22
C ASN A 272 -22.82 -5.28 -5.77
N THR A 273 -23.67 -4.27 -5.60
CA THR A 273 -23.46 -2.94 -6.22
C THR A 273 -22.86 -1.90 -5.28
N ALA A 274 -22.64 -2.27 -4.01
CA ALA A 274 -21.97 -1.46 -3.00
C ALA A 274 -21.33 -2.37 -1.95
N VAL A 275 -20.32 -1.86 -1.26
CA VAL A 275 -19.83 -2.40 0.02
C VAL A 275 -20.49 -1.57 1.12
N ASP A 276 -21.27 -2.20 1.99
CA ASP A 276 -22.05 -1.52 3.03
C ASP A 276 -21.14 -0.78 4.00
N GLU A 277 -20.01 -1.40 4.34
CA GLU A 277 -19.02 -0.88 5.27
C GLU A 277 -17.62 -1.39 4.90
N LEU A 278 -16.69 -0.46 4.73
CA LEU A 278 -15.26 -0.74 4.54
C LEU A 278 -14.51 -0.26 5.78
N VAL A 279 -13.92 -1.20 6.51
CA VAL A 279 -13.12 -0.94 7.72
C VAL A 279 -11.66 -1.16 7.38
N VAL A 280 -10.81 -0.19 7.72
CA VAL A 280 -9.35 -0.31 7.67
C VAL A 280 -8.85 -0.25 9.10
N GLU A 281 -8.29 -1.36 9.56
CA GLU A 281 -7.53 -1.47 10.81
C GLU A 281 -6.06 -1.23 10.47
N TRP A 282 -5.54 -0.09 10.93
CA TRP A 282 -4.16 0.31 10.68
C TRP A 282 -3.23 -0.39 11.67
N PRO A 283 -1.93 -0.58 11.33
CA PRO A 283 -0.96 -1.29 12.18
C PRO A 283 -0.74 -0.68 13.57
N ASP A 284 -1.13 0.58 13.78
CA ASP A 284 -1.06 1.23 15.09
C ASP A 284 -2.38 1.15 15.90
N GLY A 285 -3.33 0.34 15.42
CA GLY A 285 -4.64 0.10 16.03
C GLY A 285 -5.68 1.19 15.78
N VAL A 286 -5.36 2.22 14.98
CA VAL A 286 -6.36 3.18 14.52
C VAL A 286 -7.30 2.50 13.54
N VAL A 287 -8.58 2.90 13.53
CA VAL A 287 -9.59 2.35 12.62
C VAL A 287 -10.19 3.48 11.76
N THR A 288 -10.23 3.26 10.45
CA THR A 288 -11.00 4.09 9.51
C THR A 288 -12.20 3.31 9.03
N THR A 289 -13.39 3.92 9.04
CA THR A 289 -14.61 3.31 8.52
C THR A 289 -15.23 4.20 7.44
N LEU A 290 -15.56 3.59 6.30
CA LEU A 290 -16.37 4.19 5.23
C LEU A 290 -17.65 3.36 5.06
N THR A 291 -18.76 4.01 4.73
CA THR A 291 -20.04 3.32 4.47
C THR A 291 -20.50 3.59 3.05
N ASP A 292 -21.35 2.70 2.52
CA ASP A 292 -21.96 2.83 1.18
C ASP A 292 -20.90 3.04 0.07
N VAL A 293 -19.80 2.29 0.13
CA VAL A 293 -18.68 2.43 -0.80
C VAL A 293 -19.09 1.85 -2.16
N ALA A 294 -18.99 2.67 -3.21
CA ALA A 294 -19.32 2.24 -4.56
C ALA A 294 -18.35 1.14 -5.06
N VAL A 295 -18.85 0.27 -5.93
CA VAL A 295 -18.05 -0.78 -6.58
C VAL A 295 -17.46 -0.31 -7.90
N ASN A 296 -16.61 -1.14 -8.51
CA ASN A 296 -15.92 -0.95 -9.79
C ASN A 296 -15.04 0.29 -9.80
N GLN A 297 -14.25 0.44 -8.74
CA GLN A 297 -13.33 1.55 -8.60
C GLN A 297 -12.04 1.15 -7.88
N PHE A 298 -10.99 1.89 -8.22
CA PHE A 298 -9.80 1.98 -7.39
C PHE A 298 -10.00 3.07 -6.34
N LEU A 299 -9.97 2.68 -5.06
CA LEU A 299 -10.15 3.57 -3.92
C LEU A 299 -8.84 3.71 -3.15
N THR A 300 -8.43 4.93 -2.86
CA THR A 300 -7.35 5.21 -1.90
C THR A 300 -7.95 5.66 -0.57
N VAL A 301 -7.72 4.90 0.50
CA VAL A 301 -8.14 5.26 1.86
C VAL A 301 -6.99 5.95 2.59
N LEU A 302 -7.26 7.15 3.10
CA LEU A 302 -6.28 7.95 3.83
C LEU A 302 -6.31 7.58 5.32
N TYR A 303 -5.12 7.46 5.91
CA TYR A 303 -4.98 7.43 7.37
C TYR A 303 -5.55 8.72 7.98
N PRO A 304 -6.37 8.63 9.04
CA PRO A 304 -7.04 9.81 9.59
C PRO A 304 -6.00 10.78 10.14
N PRO A 305 -6.09 12.08 9.79
CA PRO A 305 -5.04 13.03 10.13
C PRO A 305 -4.93 13.22 11.65
N THR A 306 -3.80 12.79 12.22
CA THR A 306 -3.45 13.06 13.62
C THR A 306 -2.80 14.44 13.78
N ARG A 307 -2.37 15.07 12.69
CA ARG A 307 -1.81 16.43 12.59
C ARG A 307 -2.15 17.08 11.24
N SER A 308 -2.24 18.41 11.22
CA SER A 308 -2.29 19.16 9.96
C SER A 308 -0.96 19.00 9.21
N CYS A 309 -1.00 18.29 8.10
CA CYS A 309 0.16 18.11 7.24
C CYS A 309 -0.14 18.72 5.87
N PHE A 310 0.71 19.63 5.42
CA PHE A 310 0.62 20.20 4.08
C PHE A 310 1.45 19.34 3.14
N ARG A 311 0.80 18.64 2.21
CA ARG A 311 1.49 18.05 1.06
C ARG A 311 1.66 19.14 0.01
N LEU A 312 2.91 19.49 -0.30
CA LEU A 312 3.23 20.30 -1.47
C LEU A 312 3.04 19.43 -2.72
N ALA A 313 1.88 19.55 -3.38
CA ALA A 313 1.66 18.96 -4.68
C ALA A 313 2.48 19.76 -5.72
N GLY A 314 3.59 19.16 -6.19
CA GLY A 314 4.31 19.68 -7.35
C GLY A 314 3.52 19.38 -8.61
N ALA A 315 2.78 20.34 -9.14
CA ALA A 315 2.22 20.24 -10.48
C ALA A 315 3.36 20.38 -11.50
N GLY A 316 4.00 19.25 -11.85
CA GLY A 316 4.81 19.18 -13.06
C GLY A 316 3.89 19.42 -14.25
N CYS A 317 4.08 20.52 -14.97
CA CYS A 317 3.41 20.75 -16.25
C CYS A 317 3.99 19.75 -17.27
N GLY A 318 3.48 18.52 -17.27
CA GLY A 318 3.76 17.48 -18.24
C GLY A 318 2.75 17.56 -19.37
N ILE A 319 3.18 18.07 -20.52
CA ILE A 319 2.60 17.68 -21.81
C ILE A 319 2.60 16.15 -21.88
N GLY A 320 1.43 15.57 -22.13
CA GLY A 320 1.14 14.17 -21.90
C GLY A 320 2.14 13.22 -22.57
N GLU A 321 2.64 12.28 -21.78
CA GLU A 321 3.13 10.98 -22.22
C GLU A 321 3.11 10.05 -21.00
N HIS A 322 2.69 8.80 -21.23
CA HIS A 322 2.60 7.73 -20.25
C HIS A 322 3.92 7.53 -19.48
N HIS A 323 3.79 7.12 -18.21
CA HIS A 323 4.85 6.65 -17.29
C HIS A 323 6.07 5.98 -17.98
N PRO A 324 7.31 6.17 -17.47
CA PRO A 324 7.68 5.58 -16.17
C PRO A 324 8.62 6.41 -15.27
N ARG A 325 8.56 6.09 -13.96
CA ARG A 325 9.53 6.52 -12.95
C ARG A 325 10.89 5.85 -13.22
N ILE A 326 11.75 6.56 -13.94
CA ILE A 326 13.21 6.44 -13.85
C ILE A 326 13.70 7.87 -13.66
N ALA A 327 14.31 8.18 -12.51
CA ALA A 327 15.01 9.44 -12.35
C ALA A 327 16.35 9.35 -13.10
N PRO A 328 16.59 10.12 -14.18
CA PRO A 328 17.94 10.28 -14.67
C PRO A 328 18.62 11.36 -13.83
N ARG A 329 19.82 11.09 -13.33
CA ARG A 329 20.74 12.15 -12.89
C ARG A 329 21.06 13.03 -14.11
N PHE A 330 20.40 14.16 -14.25
CA PHE A 330 20.85 15.24 -15.14
C PHE A 330 21.44 16.38 -14.32
N GLY A 331 22.69 16.73 -14.66
CA GLY A 331 23.34 17.94 -14.20
C GLY A 331 22.65 19.20 -14.74
N ALA A 332 22.77 20.27 -13.95
CA ALA A 332 22.46 21.67 -14.22
C ALA A 332 21.74 21.98 -15.55
N ALA A 333 20.42 22.19 -15.48
CA ALA A 333 19.64 22.96 -16.44
C ALA A 333 19.02 24.18 -15.74
N PRO A 334 18.82 25.33 -16.42
CA PRO A 334 18.49 26.60 -15.78
C PRO A 334 17.06 26.60 -15.25
N ALA A 335 16.85 27.35 -14.17
CA ALA A 335 15.63 27.42 -13.38
C ALA A 335 14.37 27.70 -14.24
N LEU A 336 13.54 26.67 -14.41
CA LEU A 336 12.13 26.82 -14.77
C LEU A 336 11.35 27.03 -13.47
N GLY A 337 10.59 28.13 -13.39
CA GLY A 337 9.78 28.45 -12.22
C GLY A 337 8.79 27.33 -11.90
N ALA A 338 8.92 26.73 -10.73
CA ALA A 338 7.95 25.78 -10.20
C ALA A 338 6.73 26.54 -9.66
N MET A 339 5.54 26.15 -10.12
CA MET A 339 4.26 26.63 -9.58
C MET A 339 3.86 25.66 -8.47
N PHE A 340 3.79 26.14 -7.22
CA PHE A 340 3.37 25.34 -6.07
C PHE A 340 1.90 25.60 -5.78
N PHE A 341 1.09 24.55 -5.80
CA PHE A 341 -0.27 24.60 -5.27
C PHE A 341 -0.26 24.07 -3.84
N LEU A 342 -0.85 24.83 -2.91
CA LEU A 342 -1.16 24.37 -1.57
C LEU A 342 -2.60 23.87 -1.58
N ASP A 343 -2.78 22.56 -1.65
CA ASP A 343 -4.07 21.96 -1.36
C ASP A 343 -4.16 21.74 0.16
N ALA A 344 -5.05 22.48 0.83
CA ALA A 344 -5.42 22.23 2.21
C ALA A 344 -6.59 21.26 2.22
N PHE A 345 -6.33 19.97 2.49
CA PHE A 345 -7.39 18.98 2.70
C PHE A 345 -7.85 19.00 4.17
N ASP A 346 -9.18 19.01 4.34
CA ASP A 346 -10.00 18.88 5.56
C ASP A 346 -9.37 19.33 6.90
N ILE A 347 -9.72 20.55 7.31
CA ILE A 347 -9.55 21.02 8.69
C ILE A 347 -10.85 20.68 9.45
N PRO A 348 -10.83 19.80 10.48
CA PRO A 348 -11.98 19.60 11.33
C PRO A 348 -12.37 20.91 12.02
N THR A 349 -13.66 21.27 11.96
CA THR A 349 -14.23 22.55 12.45
C THR A 349 -14.15 22.77 13.96
N THR A 350 -13.45 21.90 14.70
CA THR A 350 -13.37 21.90 16.17
C THR A 350 -11.96 22.06 16.76
N ALA A 351 -10.90 22.20 15.95
CA ALA A 351 -9.55 22.43 16.46
C ALA A 351 -9.29 23.91 16.84
N PRO A 352 -8.65 24.21 17.99
CA PRO A 352 -8.29 25.58 18.35
C PRO A 352 -7.16 26.11 17.43
N LEU A 353 -7.51 27.11 16.61
CA LEU A 353 -6.67 28.09 15.90
C LEU A 353 -5.15 27.81 15.91
N ALA A 354 -4.66 27.10 14.89
CA ALA A 354 -3.24 27.03 14.61
C ALA A 354 -2.79 28.26 13.79
N SER A 355 -1.81 29.00 14.30
CA SER A 355 -1.11 30.05 13.56
C SER A 355 -0.24 29.41 12.46
N LEU A 356 -0.45 29.80 11.21
CA LEU A 356 0.36 29.35 10.07
C LEU A 356 1.78 29.94 10.16
N LEU A 357 2.79 29.10 10.25
CA LEU A 357 4.21 29.48 10.26
C LEU A 357 4.87 28.94 8.99
N ILE A 358 5.19 29.81 8.03
CA ILE A 358 5.92 29.43 6.81
C ILE A 358 7.40 29.78 7.05
N SER A 359 8.24 28.76 7.23
CA SER A 359 9.71 28.91 7.21
C SER A 359 10.20 28.47 5.83
N LEU A 360 10.76 29.39 5.06
CA LEU A 360 11.45 29.06 3.81
C LEU A 360 12.94 28.86 4.14
N GLU A 361 13.39 27.60 4.19
CA GLU A 361 14.82 27.28 4.23
C GLU A 361 15.40 27.29 2.81
N ALA A 362 16.52 27.99 2.62
CA ALA A 362 17.29 27.93 1.38
C ALA A 362 18.05 26.59 1.32
N PRO A 363 18.26 25.99 0.12
CA PRO A 363 18.97 24.73 0.00
C PRO A 363 20.43 24.87 0.46
N ASP A 364 20.89 23.95 1.30
CA ASP A 364 22.29 23.84 1.71
C ASP A 364 23.20 23.63 0.49
N GLY A 365 24.18 24.53 0.29
CA GLY A 365 25.18 24.36 -0.79
C GLY A 365 25.90 25.62 -1.29
N LEU A 366 25.51 26.82 -0.87
CA LEU A 366 26.27 28.05 -1.17
C LEU A 366 27.07 28.49 0.04
N GLY A 367 28.25 27.90 0.21
CA GLY A 367 29.29 28.46 1.07
C GLY A 367 29.84 29.74 0.43
N THR A 368 29.32 30.89 0.85
CA THR A 368 30.02 32.17 0.68
C THR A 368 29.99 32.96 1.99
N ASP A 369 31.18 33.10 2.54
CA ASP A 369 31.56 33.96 3.66
C ASP A 369 31.11 35.40 3.40
N LEU A 370 29.98 35.81 4.00
CA LEU A 370 29.37 37.14 3.84
C LEU A 370 29.85 38.15 4.90
N ALA A 371 31.10 38.03 5.35
CA ALA A 371 31.71 38.98 6.30
C ALA A 371 32.53 40.11 5.65
N SER A 372 32.64 40.19 4.31
CA SER A 372 33.57 41.15 3.66
C SER A 372 32.97 42.23 2.75
N LEU A 373 31.64 42.44 2.73
CA LEU A 373 31.03 43.53 1.96
C LEU A 373 30.52 44.63 2.90
N GLY A 374 31.46 45.36 3.49
CA GLY A 374 31.18 46.61 4.19
C GLY A 374 30.76 47.70 3.21
N ALA A 375 29.47 48.06 3.21
CA ALA A 375 28.97 49.33 2.67
C ALA A 375 27.93 49.92 3.64
N PRO A 376 27.96 51.25 3.91
CA PRO A 376 27.12 51.86 4.93
C PRO A 376 25.71 52.09 4.39
N GLY A 377 24.71 51.41 4.98
CA GLY A 377 23.29 51.63 4.67
C GLY A 377 22.41 50.38 4.70
N CYS A 378 22.98 49.17 4.68
CA CYS A 378 22.22 47.94 4.77
C CYS A 378 21.92 47.59 6.24
N ARG A 379 20.63 47.47 6.60
CA ARG A 379 20.21 46.72 7.80
C ARG A 379 19.81 45.32 7.36
N LEU A 380 20.53 44.32 7.87
CA LEU A 380 20.08 42.92 7.87
C LEU A 380 18.92 42.79 8.86
N PHE A 381 17.81 42.21 8.43
CA PHE A 381 16.81 41.70 9.36
C PHE A 381 17.20 40.25 9.71
N PRO A 382 17.43 39.92 11.00
CA PRO A 382 17.70 38.55 11.39
C PRO A 382 16.44 37.70 11.20
N SER A 383 16.64 36.40 10.96
CA SER A 383 15.59 35.40 10.89
C SER A 383 14.70 35.45 12.14
N GLY A 384 13.38 35.36 11.92
CA GLY A 384 12.38 35.35 12.98
C GLY A 384 11.60 36.67 13.13
N GLN A 385 10.67 36.93 12.21
CA GLN A 385 9.51 37.77 12.53
C GLN A 385 8.21 36.99 12.29
N ILE A 386 7.37 36.99 13.33
CA ILE A 386 6.00 36.48 13.33
C ILE A 386 5.10 37.56 12.74
N LEU A 387 4.46 37.29 11.60
CA LEU A 387 3.39 38.13 11.06
C LEU A 387 2.05 37.63 11.62
N ALA A 388 1.61 38.22 12.73
CA ALA A 388 0.25 38.01 13.24
C ALA A 388 -0.72 38.87 12.42
N LEU A 389 -1.56 38.25 11.60
CA LEU A 389 -2.64 38.95 10.89
C LEU A 389 -3.83 39.16 11.84
N PRO A 390 -4.32 40.40 12.06
CA PRO A 390 -5.45 40.63 12.94
C PRO A 390 -6.77 40.26 12.25
N LYS A 391 -7.67 39.61 13.00
CA LYS A 391 -9.07 39.35 12.62
C LYS A 391 -9.78 40.64 12.22
N ARG A 392 -10.27 40.72 10.99
CA ARG A 392 -11.48 41.52 10.67
C ARG A 392 -12.35 40.80 9.66
N THR A 393 -13.61 40.62 10.04
CA THR A 393 -14.73 40.27 9.18
C THR A 393 -14.88 41.35 8.12
N ILE A 394 -14.79 41.00 6.83
CA ILE A 394 -15.09 41.93 5.73
C ILE A 394 -16.02 41.23 4.75
N ALA A 395 -17.28 41.67 4.73
CA ALA A 395 -18.15 41.50 3.59
C ALA A 395 -17.79 42.60 2.57
N GLY A 396 -17.45 42.20 1.34
CA GLY A 396 -17.22 43.11 0.21
C GLY A 396 -15.75 43.30 -0.19
N PHE A 397 -15.55 43.45 -1.50
CA PHE A 397 -14.29 43.64 -2.23
C PHE A 397 -13.22 44.46 -1.48
N ALA A 398 -12.03 43.89 -1.32
CA ALA A 398 -10.82 44.62 -0.93
C ALA A 398 -9.65 44.25 -1.87
N GLN A 399 -9.17 45.23 -2.64
CA GLN A 399 -7.97 45.10 -3.46
C GLN A 399 -6.78 45.61 -2.64
N TRP A 400 -5.81 44.74 -2.34
CA TRP A 400 -4.56 45.14 -1.68
C TRP A 400 -3.50 45.48 -2.73
N ARG A 401 -3.03 46.73 -2.73
CA ARG A 401 -1.88 47.18 -3.52
C ARG A 401 -0.66 47.22 -2.61
N MET A 402 0.35 46.42 -2.93
CA MET A 402 1.66 46.50 -2.28
C MET A 402 2.52 47.44 -3.11
N ASP A 403 2.76 48.67 -2.65
CA ASP A 403 3.70 49.59 -3.30
C ASP A 403 5.12 49.23 -2.87
N ILE A 404 5.88 48.59 -3.75
CA ILE A 404 7.31 48.33 -3.58
C ILE A 404 8.07 49.58 -4.07
N PRO A 405 8.98 50.19 -3.28
CA PRO A 405 9.79 51.31 -3.74
C PRO A 405 10.74 50.87 -4.87
N ALA A 406 10.90 51.71 -5.89
CA ALA A 406 11.78 51.45 -7.03
C ALA A 406 13.22 51.11 -6.59
N ILE A 407 13.68 49.92 -6.99
CA ILE A 407 15.05 49.44 -6.79
C ILE A 407 15.90 49.96 -7.97
N PRO A 408 17.14 50.44 -7.77
CA PRO A 408 18.02 50.81 -8.88
C PRO A 408 18.38 49.59 -9.72
N GLU A 409 18.43 49.78 -11.03
CA GLU A 409 18.71 48.79 -12.08
C GLU A 409 19.86 47.83 -11.71
N PHE A 410 19.55 46.52 -11.70
CA PHE A 410 20.52 45.45 -11.82
C PHE A 410 20.30 44.79 -13.19
N ASP A 411 21.33 44.82 -14.04
CA ASP A 411 21.33 44.10 -15.32
C ASP A 411 21.25 42.58 -15.08
N GLY A 412 20.22 41.96 -15.65
CA GLY A 412 20.15 40.52 -15.89
C GLY A 412 19.58 39.66 -14.75
N LEU A 413 18.30 39.84 -14.42
CA LEU A 413 17.43 38.82 -13.81
C LEU A 413 15.95 39.22 -14.00
N GLU A 414 15.21 38.47 -14.80
CA GLU A 414 13.75 38.64 -14.92
C GLU A 414 13.06 38.01 -13.70
N PHE A 415 12.33 38.82 -12.92
CA PHE A 415 11.38 38.32 -11.93
C PHE A 415 9.96 38.40 -12.51
N VAL A 416 9.32 37.24 -12.68
CA VAL A 416 7.88 37.17 -13.01
C VAL A 416 7.10 36.92 -11.72
N THR A 417 6.45 37.94 -11.19
CA THR A 417 5.40 37.77 -10.17
C THR A 417 4.04 37.71 -10.85
N GLN A 418 3.40 36.53 -10.84
CA GLN A 418 1.96 36.40 -11.12
C GLN A 418 1.19 36.45 -9.80
N MET A 419 0.18 37.32 -9.73
CA MET A 419 -0.82 37.28 -8.66
C MET A 419 -1.99 36.41 -9.10
N ALA A 420 -2.33 35.40 -8.31
CA ALA A 420 -3.58 34.65 -8.43
C ALA A 420 -4.60 35.25 -7.45
N THR A 421 -5.84 35.45 -7.90
CA THR A 421 -6.97 35.85 -7.05
C THR A 421 -7.91 34.66 -6.92
N ILE A 422 -8.21 34.24 -5.69
CA ILE A 422 -9.19 33.19 -5.41
C ILE A 422 -10.48 33.88 -4.94
N ASP A 423 -11.56 33.68 -5.68
CA ASP A 423 -12.90 34.14 -5.29
C ASP A 423 -13.67 32.96 -4.69
N ILE A 424 -14.11 33.11 -3.44
CA ILE A 424 -14.90 32.09 -2.72
C ILE A 424 -16.31 32.66 -2.56
N GLY A 425 -17.14 32.43 -3.58
CA GLY A 425 -18.58 32.67 -3.55
C GLY A 425 -19.34 31.34 -3.61
N ASP A 426 -20.57 31.31 -3.07
CA ASP A 426 -21.37 30.11 -2.75
C ASP A 426 -21.86 29.25 -3.95
N ALA A 427 -21.31 29.39 -5.15
CA ALA A 427 -21.56 28.46 -6.25
C ALA A 427 -20.42 28.50 -7.28
N GLU A 428 -19.52 27.51 -7.15
CA GLU A 428 -18.33 27.22 -7.97
C GLU A 428 -17.16 28.23 -7.94
N PRO A 429 -15.92 27.77 -7.63
CA PRO A 429 -14.74 28.62 -7.72
C PRO A 429 -14.37 28.92 -9.17
N ARG A 430 -14.28 30.21 -9.53
CA ARG A 430 -13.76 30.66 -10.83
C ARG A 430 -12.36 31.23 -10.65
N ILE A 431 -11.38 30.67 -11.37
CA ILE A 431 -10.00 31.19 -11.42
C ILE A 431 -9.92 32.22 -12.55
N GLY A 432 -9.70 33.50 -12.21
CA GLY A 432 -9.42 34.57 -13.16
C GLY A 432 -7.93 34.88 -13.21
N LEU A 433 -7.27 34.63 -14.35
CA LEU A 433 -5.91 35.09 -14.62
C LEU A 433 -5.95 36.51 -15.21
N SER A 434 -5.30 37.49 -14.57
CA SER A 434 -5.03 38.79 -15.18
C SER A 434 -3.55 38.90 -15.55
N ASN A 435 -3.25 39.01 -16.84
CA ASN A 435 -1.91 39.35 -17.31
C ASN A 435 -1.72 40.88 -17.26
N ALA A 436 -0.75 41.35 -16.48
CA ALA A 436 -0.29 42.73 -16.55
C ALA A 436 1.11 42.76 -17.20
N LEU A 437 1.17 43.28 -18.43
CA LEU A 437 2.40 43.59 -19.16
C LEU A 437 2.87 45.00 -18.76
N TYR A 438 4.13 45.19 -18.37
CA TYR A 438 4.75 46.53 -18.35
C TYR A 438 6.20 46.51 -18.85
N GLY A 439 6.36 46.94 -20.11
CA GLY A 439 7.34 47.92 -20.60
C GLY A 439 8.84 47.67 -20.45
N VAL A 440 9.51 47.43 -21.59
CA VAL A 440 10.95 47.62 -21.82
C VAL A 440 11.28 49.12 -21.90
N CYS A 441 12.40 49.57 -21.32
CA CYS A 441 13.15 50.76 -21.74
C CYS A 441 14.66 50.61 -21.46
N LYS A 442 15.44 51.29 -22.31
CA LYS A 442 16.85 51.07 -22.72
C LYS A 442 17.89 50.66 -21.70
#